data_AF-A0A1H2AI18-F1
#
_entry.id   AF-A0A1H2AI18-F1
#
_cell.length_a   1.000
_cell.length_b   1.000
_cell.length_c   1.000
_cell.angle_alpha   90.00
_cell.angle_beta   90.00
_cell.angle_gamma   90.00
#
_symmetry.space_group_name_H-M   'P 1'
#
loop_
_entity.id
_entity.type
_entity.pdbx_description
1 polymer ?
#
loop_
_entity_poly.entity_id
_entity_poly.type
_entity_poly.pdbx_seq_one_letter_code
_entity_poly.pdbx_strand_id
1 'polypeptide(L)'
;MTGQTLKVAIVTGASGGIGAAVAERLGKDGFAVVVNYAGNAASAEAVIARIESEGVHIDPSQDGAEVVNTVADRMRREIYRNIGLADLLSPQAAG
;
A
#
# COMPACT_ATOMS: atom_id res chain seq x y z
N MET A 1 -32.19 11.73 -10.71
CA MET A 1 -30.96 10.97 -10.38
C MET A 1 -30.51 11.38 -8.99
N THR A 2 -30.91 10.64 -7.95
CA THR A 2 -30.35 10.81 -6.61
C THR A 2 -28.97 10.15 -6.62
N GLY A 3 -27.91 10.93 -6.83
CA GLY A 3 -26.54 10.42 -6.73
C GLY A 3 -26.26 10.06 -5.28
N GLN A 4 -26.13 8.78 -4.98
CA GLN A 4 -25.72 8.32 -3.65
C GLN A 4 -24.24 8.68 -3.48
N THR A 5 -23.92 9.57 -2.55
CA THR A 5 -22.53 9.93 -2.24
C THR A 5 -21.87 8.74 -1.55
N LEU A 6 -20.98 8.05 -2.27
CA LEU A 6 -20.18 6.96 -1.68
C LEU A 6 -19.24 7.54 -0.63
N LYS A 7 -19.09 6.83 0.50
CA LYS A 7 -18.05 7.16 1.48
C LYS A 7 -16.70 6.80 0.89
N VAL A 8 -15.72 7.68 1.08
CA VAL A 8 -14.36 7.48 0.58
C VAL A 8 -13.46 6.99 1.71
N ALA A 9 -12.62 6.00 1.44
CA ALA A 9 -11.56 5.56 2.32
C ALA A 9 -10.21 5.60 1.59
N ILE A 10 -9.17 6.10 2.27
CA ILE A 10 -7.79 6.09 1.77
C ILE A 10 -7.02 5.06 2.58
N VAL A 11 -6.38 4.11 1.88
CA VAL A 11 -5.57 3.08 2.52
C VAL A 11 -4.13 3.22 2.05
N THR A 12 -3.23 3.54 2.99
CA THR A 12 -1.78 3.62 2.76
C THR A 12 -1.12 2.25 2.90
N GLY A 13 -0.15 1.93 2.04
CA GLY A 13 0.46 0.59 2.02
C GLY A 13 -0.51 -0.49 1.53
N ALA A 14 -1.48 -0.11 0.69
CA ALA A 14 -2.55 -0.98 0.23
C ALA A 14 -2.11 -2.03 -0.79
N SER A 15 -0.87 -1.96 -1.31
CA SER A 15 -0.35 -2.94 -2.27
C SER A 15 -0.05 -4.32 -1.68
N GLY A 16 -0.14 -4.52 -0.36
CA GLY A 16 0.11 -5.84 0.24
C GLY A 16 -0.27 -5.97 1.71
N GLY A 17 -0.15 -7.19 2.23
CA GLY A 17 -0.35 -7.53 3.63
C GLY A 17 -1.69 -7.04 4.20
N ILE A 18 -1.61 -6.35 5.35
CA ILE A 18 -2.80 -5.84 6.05
C ILE A 18 -3.50 -4.74 5.24
N GLY A 19 -2.74 -3.85 4.59
CA GLY A 19 -3.31 -2.76 3.80
C GLY A 19 -4.19 -3.27 2.66
N ALA A 20 -3.73 -4.31 1.94
CA ALA A 20 -4.51 -4.96 0.91
C ALA A 20 -5.83 -5.56 1.46
N ALA A 21 -5.76 -6.27 2.59
CA ALA A 21 -6.94 -6.88 3.20
C ALA A 21 -7.96 -5.83 3.68
N VAL A 22 -7.49 -4.68 4.21
CA VAL A 22 -8.36 -3.57 4.59
C VAL A 22 -8.99 -2.91 3.38
N ALA A 23 -8.24 -2.66 2.31
CA ALA A 23 -8.76 -2.08 1.06
C ALA A 23 -9.86 -2.97 0.45
N GLU A 24 -9.63 -4.28 0.38
CA GLU A 24 -10.63 -5.25 -0.09
C GLU A 24 -11.89 -5.27 0.76
N ARG A 25 -11.74 -5.19 2.09
CA ARG A 25 -12.89 -5.19 2.99
C ARG A 25 -13.73 -3.91 2.84
N LEU A 26 -13.07 -2.76 2.75
CA LEU A 26 -13.75 -1.48 2.58
C LEU A 26 -14.48 -1.39 1.24
N GLY A 27 -13.88 -1.94 0.18
CA GLY A 27 -14.55 -2.12 -1.12
C GLY A 27 -15.87 -2.88 -0.96
N LYS A 28 -15.82 -4.06 -0.32
CA LYS A 28 -17.00 -4.91 -0.02
C LYS A 28 -18.06 -4.25 0.86
N ASP A 29 -17.65 -3.31 1.69
CA ASP A 29 -18.55 -2.55 2.55
C ASP A 29 -19.13 -1.32 1.81
N GLY A 30 -18.87 -1.16 0.50
CA GLY A 30 -19.45 -0.13 -0.37
C GLY A 30 -18.71 1.21 -0.34
N PHE A 31 -17.44 1.25 0.07
CA PHE A 31 -16.64 2.47 0.01
C PHE A 31 -16.01 2.65 -1.38
N ALA A 32 -15.83 3.91 -1.80
CA ALA A 32 -14.82 4.25 -2.79
C ALA A 32 -13.44 4.19 -2.12
N VAL A 33 -12.49 3.43 -2.65
CA VAL A 33 -11.23 3.13 -1.98
C VAL A 33 -10.07 3.67 -2.81
N VAL A 34 -9.30 4.59 -2.23
CA VAL A 34 -8.02 5.06 -2.78
C VAL A 34 -6.92 4.12 -2.29
N VAL A 35 -6.20 3.51 -3.24
CA VAL A 35 -5.13 2.53 -3.00
C VAL A 35 -3.80 3.27 -3.10
N ASN A 36 -3.26 3.69 -1.96
CA ASN A 36 -1.93 4.27 -1.89
C ASN A 36 -0.88 3.19 -1.61
N TYR A 37 0.25 3.27 -2.31
CA TYR A 37 1.35 2.31 -2.19
C TYR A 37 2.69 2.97 -2.48
N ALA A 38 3.78 2.29 -2.09
CA ALA A 38 5.12 2.72 -2.43
C ALA A 38 5.82 1.65 -3.28
N GLY A 39 6.17 2.02 -4.52
CA GLY A 39 7.10 1.27 -5.36
C GLY A 39 6.60 -0.06 -5.96
N ASN A 40 5.42 -0.56 -5.61
CA ASN A 40 4.89 -1.84 -6.12
C ASN A 40 3.52 -1.66 -6.79
N ALA A 41 3.54 -1.07 -7.99
CA ALA A 41 2.35 -0.81 -8.80
C ALA A 41 1.62 -2.09 -9.19
N ALA A 42 2.34 -3.14 -9.62
CA ALA A 42 1.72 -4.40 -10.02
C ALA A 42 0.91 -5.06 -8.87
N SER A 43 1.40 -4.99 -7.63
CA SER A 43 0.64 -5.54 -6.50
C SER A 43 -0.55 -4.65 -6.13
N ALA A 44 -0.43 -3.33 -6.30
CA ALA A 44 -1.55 -2.42 -6.16
C ALA A 44 -2.63 -2.71 -7.21
N GLU A 45 -2.27 -2.85 -8.49
CA GLU A 45 -3.18 -3.23 -9.58
C GLU A 45 -3.90 -4.55 -9.30
N ALA A 46 -3.19 -5.54 -8.75
CA ALA A 46 -3.81 -6.80 -8.35
C ALA A 46 -4.84 -6.61 -7.20
N VAL A 47 -4.62 -5.68 -6.28
CA VAL A 47 -5.58 -5.32 -5.22
C VAL A 47 -6.79 -4.59 -5.83
N ILE A 48 -6.54 -3.63 -6.73
CA ILE A 48 -7.56 -2.87 -7.45
C ILE A 48 -8.52 -3.82 -8.18
N ALA A 49 -7.98 -4.76 -8.96
CA ALA A 49 -8.76 -5.74 -9.70
C ALA A 49 -9.66 -6.62 -8.80
N ARG A 50 -9.27 -6.84 -7.53
CA ARG A 50 -10.10 -7.58 -6.56
C ARG A 50 -11.24 -6.73 -5.96
N ILE A 51 -11.17 -5.40 -6.09
CA ILE A 51 -12.09 -4.42 -5.51
C ILE A 51 -13.08 -3.86 -6.55
N GLU A 52 -12.71 -3.81 -7.83
CA GLU A 52 -13.46 -3.15 -8.91
C GLU A 52 -14.88 -3.66 -9.16
N SER A 53 -15.27 -4.82 -8.62
CA SER A 53 -16.61 -5.40 -8.81
C SER A 53 -17.77 -4.58 -8.22
N GLU A 54 -17.50 -3.49 -7.48
CA GLU A 54 -18.51 -2.81 -6.65
C GLU A 54 -18.73 -1.31 -6.97
N GLY A 55 -18.26 -0.81 -8.12
CA GLY A 55 -18.46 0.60 -8.50
C GLY A 55 -17.55 1.57 -7.73
N VAL A 56 -16.43 1.06 -7.24
CA VAL A 56 -15.41 1.73 -6.44
C VAL A 56 -14.50 2.56 -7.35
N HIS A 57 -14.30 3.84 -7.03
CA HIS A 57 -13.28 4.66 -7.67
C HIS A 57 -11.93 4.43 -7.00
N ILE A 58 -10.92 4.04 -7.79
CA ILE A 58 -9.60 3.69 -7.28
C ILE A 58 -8.54 4.52 -8.00
N ASP A 59 -7.85 5.35 -7.22
CA ASP A 59 -6.74 6.18 -7.70
C ASP A 59 -5.42 5.64 -7.11
N PRO A 60 -4.48 5.15 -7.95
CA PRO A 60 -3.12 4.89 -7.51
C PRO A 60 -2.43 6.23 -7.22
N SER A 61 -2.44 6.66 -5.95
CA SER A 61 -1.86 7.96 -5.62
C SER A 61 -0.34 7.95 -5.81
N GLN A 62 0.14 8.69 -6.81
CA GLN A 62 1.52 9.16 -6.90
C GLN A 62 1.70 10.37 -5.97
N ASP A 63 1.44 10.17 -4.68
CA ASP A 63 1.40 11.24 -3.67
C ASP A 63 2.77 11.58 -3.05
N GLY A 64 3.86 11.02 -3.59
CA GLY A 64 5.21 11.25 -3.08
C GLY A 64 5.63 10.28 -1.97
N ALA A 65 4.79 9.30 -1.61
CA ALA A 65 5.13 8.30 -0.59
C ALA A 65 6.45 7.55 -0.90
N GLU A 66 6.83 7.41 -2.17
CA GLU A 66 8.11 6.83 -2.60
C GLU A 66 9.33 7.59 -2.06
N VAL A 67 9.25 8.92 -1.96
CA VAL A 67 10.35 9.76 -1.43
C VAL A 67 10.52 9.51 0.06
N VAL A 68 9.41 9.52 0.81
CA VAL A 68 9.41 9.30 2.26
C VAL A 68 9.89 7.89 2.59
N ASN A 69 9.42 6.88 1.86
CA ASN A 69 9.82 5.49 2.09
C ASN A 69 11.30 5.26 1.76
N THR A 70 11.83 5.88 0.71
CA THR A 70 13.27 5.83 0.40
C THR A 70 14.12 6.38 1.55
N VAL A 71 13.68 7.49 2.15
CA VAL A 71 14.34 8.08 3.31
C VAL A 71 14.23 7.17 4.54
N ALA A 72 13.05 6.62 4.81
CA ALA A 72 12.83 5.69 5.92
C ALA A 72 13.68 4.42 5.79
N ASP A 73 13.79 3.86 4.59
CA ASP A 73 14.63 2.69 4.33
C ASP A 73 16.11 2.98 4.54
N ARG A 74 16.58 4.15 4.11
CA ARG A 74 17.94 4.61 4.40
C ARG A 74 18.16 4.74 5.91
N MET A 75 17.24 5.38 6.63
CA MET A 75 17.34 5.52 8.09
C MET A 75 17.40 4.17 8.77
N ARG A 76 16.51 3.24 8.41
CA ARG A 76 16.46 1.89 8.97
C ARG A 76 17.77 1.13 8.75
N ARG A 77 18.34 1.18 7.54
CA ARG A 77 19.65 0.57 7.25
C ARG A 77 20.75 1.14 8.14
N GLU A 78 20.77 2.46 8.31
CA GLU A 78 21.79 3.11 9.11
C GLU A 78 21.64 2.81 10.60
N ILE A 79 20.39 2.77 11.11
CA ILE A 79 20.11 2.32 12.47
C ILE A 79 20.65 0.90 12.68
N TYR A 80 20.35 -0.04 11.77
CA TYR A 80 20.83 -1.41 11.89
C TYR A 80 22.36 -1.51 11.89
N ARG A 81 23.06 -0.71 11.09
CA ARG A 81 24.53 -0.63 11.15
C ARG A 81 25.03 -0.09 12.49
N ASN A 82 24.43 1.01 12.95
CA ASN A 82 24.87 1.69 14.17
C ASN A 82 24.68 0.84 15.43
N ILE A 83 23.67 -0.03 15.46
CA ILE A 83 23.43 -0.95 16.58
C ILE A 83 24.13 -2.31 16.41
N GLY A 84 25.03 -2.45 15.43
CA GLY A 84 25.81 -3.67 15.21
C GLY A 84 25.01 -4.84 14.62
N LEU A 85 23.86 -4.58 13.99
CA LEU A 85 23.00 -5.56 13.33
C LEU A 85 23.10 -5.48 11.79
N ALA A 86 24.26 -5.11 11.28
CA ALA A 86 24.49 -5.02 9.83
C ALA A 86 24.23 -6.37 9.12
N ASP A 87 24.43 -7.49 9.82
CA ASP A 87 24.25 -8.85 9.33
C ASP A 87 22.78 -9.14 8.91
N LEU A 88 21.81 -8.43 9.49
CA LEU A 88 20.39 -8.54 9.13
C LEU A 88 20.04 -7.83 7.81
N LEU A 89 20.95 -7.05 7.24
CA LEU A 89 20.75 -6.35 5.97
C LEU A 89 21.07 -7.21 4.75
N SER A 90 21.73 -8.35 4.95
CA SER A 90 22.00 -9.33 3.90
C SER A 90 20.80 -10.28 3.78
N PRO A 91 20.13 -10.36 2.62
CA PRO A 91 19.10 -11.38 2.43
C PRO A 91 19.75 -12.76 2.60
N GLN A 92 19.22 -13.58 3.51
CA GLN A 92 19.50 -15.01 3.42
C GLN A 92 18.79 -15.51 2.17
N ALA A 93 19.55 -16.08 1.24
CA ALA A 93 18.95 -16.78 0.11
C ALA A 93 18.02 -17.86 0.67
N ALA A 94 16.72 -17.76 0.37
CA ALA A 94 15.78 -18.83 0.66
C ALA A 94 16.19 -20.04 -0.18
N GLY A 95 16.62 -21.10 0.49
CA GLY A 95 16.86 -22.41 -0.12
C GLY A 95 15.57 -23.15 -0.43
#